data_AF-A0A931V7H6-F1
#
_entry.id   AF-A0A931V7H6-F1
#
_cell.length_a   1.000
_cell.length_b   1.000
_cell.length_c   1.000
_cell.angle_alpha   90.00
_cell.angle_beta   90.00
_cell.angle_gamma   90.00
#
_symmetry.space_group_name_H-M   'P 1'
#
loop_
_entity.id
_entity.type
_entity.pdbx_description
1 polymer ?
#
loop_
_entity_poly.entity_id
_entity_poly.type
_entity_poly.pdbx_seq_one_letter_code
_entity_poly.pdbx_strand_id
1 'polypeptide(L)'
;MAAATACARPAPPLPPPQPTLAAAPPPAITDEAAPPVASPEGAAPPTSAAPPAALDLPAVTEPPTERRYYGYLTLIADFVAIPFTVRWALPDQPITWGAPAVLAVPLIHAVHGKPATAAASLGIRAVAYGAAYAIAQDDAARCARSDAFFCLPMTGVFALSMAAGLTAGIDAGLFGWRDVEVERWKTLPVLPTVAFGPGGGSFGALASF
;
A
#
# COMPACT_ATOMS: atom_id res chain seq x y z
N MET A 1 -20.68 41.38 27.71
CA MET A 1 -20.99 41.01 26.31
C MET A 1 -20.02 41.76 25.42
N ALA A 2 -18.99 41.08 24.91
CA ALA A 2 -18.02 41.64 23.97
C ALA A 2 -18.25 40.98 22.60
N ALA A 3 -18.52 41.78 21.58
CA ALA A 3 -18.72 41.31 20.22
C ALA A 3 -17.36 40.95 19.60
N ALA A 4 -17.21 39.72 19.14
CA ALA A 4 -16.05 39.28 18.38
C ALA A 4 -16.22 39.69 16.91
N THR A 5 -15.40 40.62 16.45
CA THR A 5 -15.29 41.00 15.04
C THR A 5 -14.64 39.87 14.27
N ALA A 6 -15.36 39.26 13.33
CA ALA A 6 -14.82 38.24 12.44
C ALA A 6 -13.87 38.89 11.42
N CYS A 7 -12.57 38.66 11.56
CA CYS A 7 -11.59 39.00 10.53
C CYS A 7 -11.72 37.99 9.37
N ALA A 8 -12.32 38.42 8.26
CA ALA A 8 -12.33 37.65 7.02
C ALA A 8 -10.90 37.50 6.49
N ARG A 9 -10.40 36.27 6.45
CA ARG A 9 -9.09 35.93 5.90
C ARG A 9 -9.19 35.98 4.35
N PRO A 10 -8.26 36.65 3.64
CA PRO A 10 -8.24 36.60 2.18
C PRO A 10 -7.95 35.17 1.71
N ALA A 11 -8.70 34.69 0.71
CA ALA A 11 -8.44 33.40 0.09
C ALA A 11 -7.07 33.42 -0.63
N PRO A 12 -6.28 32.33 -0.56
CA PRO A 12 -5.03 32.23 -1.30
C PRO A 12 -5.30 32.21 -2.82
N PRO A 13 -4.40 32.78 -3.64
CA PRO A 13 -4.54 32.75 -5.09
C PRO A 13 -4.50 31.31 -5.61
N LEU A 14 -5.37 31.02 -6.57
CA LEU A 14 -5.44 29.72 -7.23
C LEU A 14 -4.12 29.40 -7.94
N PRO A 15 -3.62 28.15 -7.88
CA PRO A 15 -2.46 27.75 -8.65
C PRO A 15 -2.75 27.85 -10.15
N PRO A 16 -1.73 28.17 -10.97
CA PRO A 16 -1.90 28.20 -12.42
C PRO A 16 -2.26 26.81 -12.96
N PRO A 17 -3.08 26.71 -14.02
CA PRO A 17 -3.42 25.43 -14.62
C PRO A 17 -2.17 24.73 -15.15
N GLN A 18 -1.95 23.50 -14.70
CA GLN A 18 -0.88 22.68 -15.23
C GLN A 18 -1.24 22.17 -16.64
N PRO A 19 -0.26 22.10 -17.57
CA PRO A 19 -0.47 21.52 -18.87
C PRO A 19 -0.81 20.04 -18.71
N THR A 20 -2.00 19.66 -19.17
CA THR A 20 -2.45 18.28 -19.22
C THR A 20 -1.60 17.56 -20.25
N LEU A 21 -0.80 16.58 -19.82
CA LEU A 21 -0.17 15.65 -20.75
C LEU A 21 -1.31 14.94 -21.50
N ALA A 22 -1.41 15.20 -22.80
CA ALA A 22 -2.36 14.50 -23.66
C ALA A 22 -2.07 12.99 -23.56
N ALA A 23 -3.02 12.25 -23.00
CA ALA A 23 -2.98 10.80 -22.99
C ALA A 23 -2.93 10.31 -24.44
N ALA A 24 -1.86 9.61 -24.80
CA ALA A 24 -1.80 8.89 -26.06
C ALA A 24 -2.96 7.86 -26.09
N PRO A 25 -3.71 7.75 -27.20
CA PRO A 25 -4.78 6.77 -27.30
C PRO A 25 -4.22 5.34 -27.22
N PRO A 26 -4.94 4.39 -26.60
CA PRO A 26 -4.53 2.99 -26.56
C PRO A 26 -4.52 2.39 -27.98
N PRO A 27 -3.64 1.41 -28.26
CA PRO A 27 -3.62 0.74 -29.55
C PRO A 27 -4.93 -0.02 -29.78
N ALA A 28 -5.49 0.13 -30.98
CA ALA A 28 -6.66 -0.59 -31.43
C ALA A 28 -6.36 -2.09 -31.51
N ILE A 29 -7.12 -2.90 -30.77
CA ILE A 29 -7.16 -4.35 -30.95
C ILE A 29 -7.97 -4.60 -32.21
N THR A 30 -7.31 -5.05 -33.28
CA THR A 30 -7.99 -5.58 -34.47
C THR A 30 -8.37 -7.02 -34.18
N ASP A 31 -9.67 -7.28 -34.00
CA ASP A 31 -10.25 -8.63 -34.08
C ASP A 31 -10.14 -9.11 -35.53
N GLU A 32 -9.07 -9.84 -35.84
CA GLU A 32 -8.99 -10.61 -37.08
C GLU A 32 -9.83 -11.87 -36.89
N ALA A 33 -11.07 -11.82 -37.41
CA ALA A 33 -11.95 -12.97 -37.47
C ALA A 33 -11.30 -14.08 -38.32
N ALA A 34 -11.02 -15.22 -37.68
CA ALA A 34 -10.60 -16.43 -38.38
C ALA A 34 -11.70 -16.89 -39.37
N PRO A 35 -11.36 -17.27 -40.62
CA PRO A 35 -12.34 -17.81 -41.55
C PRO A 35 -12.76 -19.23 -41.13
N PRO A 36 -14.03 -19.63 -41.38
CA PRO A 36 -14.48 -20.98 -41.09
C PRO A 36 -13.86 -21.96 -42.09
N VAL A 37 -13.08 -22.91 -41.59
CA VAL A 37 -12.57 -24.02 -42.39
C VAL A 37 -13.66 -25.08 -42.50
N ALA A 38 -14.18 -25.26 -43.72
CA ALA A 38 -15.01 -26.39 -44.10
C ALA A 38 -14.21 -27.70 -43.97
N SER A 39 -14.80 -28.71 -43.34
CA SER A 39 -14.27 -30.09 -43.37
C SER A 39 -14.46 -30.71 -44.75
N PRO A 40 -13.43 -31.35 -45.32
CA PRO A 40 -13.62 -32.41 -46.28
C PRO A 40 -13.30 -33.77 -45.62
N GLU A 41 -14.28 -34.66 -45.67
CA GLU A 41 -14.07 -36.11 -45.55
C GLU A 41 -13.08 -36.59 -46.63
N GLY A 42 -12.22 -37.55 -46.25
CA GLY A 42 -11.69 -38.55 -47.16
C GLY A 42 -10.47 -38.17 -48.01
N ALA A 43 -9.27 -38.19 -47.42
CA ALA A 43 -8.03 -38.46 -48.15
C ALA A 43 -7.04 -39.21 -47.26
N ALA A 44 -6.46 -40.29 -47.79
CA ALA A 44 -5.44 -41.10 -47.12
C ALA A 44 -4.21 -40.25 -46.73
N PRO A 45 -3.51 -40.56 -45.61
CA PRO A 45 -2.40 -39.74 -45.15
C PRO A 45 -1.21 -39.86 -46.11
N PRO A 46 -0.67 -38.76 -46.66
CA PRO A 46 0.62 -38.81 -47.30
C PRO A 46 1.70 -39.00 -46.23
N THR A 47 2.60 -39.92 -46.54
CA THR A 47 3.78 -40.28 -45.77
C THR A 47 4.64 -39.06 -45.43
N SER A 48 4.90 -38.86 -44.12
CA SER A 48 6.08 -38.21 -43.54
C SER A 48 6.60 -36.95 -44.25
N ALA A 49 6.08 -35.78 -43.85
CA ALA A 49 6.88 -34.56 -43.84
C ALA A 49 7.46 -34.38 -42.42
N ALA A 50 8.78 -34.35 -42.31
CA ALA A 50 9.47 -34.03 -41.06
C ALA A 50 8.95 -32.68 -40.52
N PRO A 51 8.74 -32.53 -39.20
CA PRO A 51 8.34 -31.24 -38.64
C PRO A 51 9.38 -30.19 -39.02
N PRO A 52 8.97 -28.98 -39.43
CA PRO A 52 9.93 -27.92 -39.71
C PRO A 52 10.80 -27.72 -38.47
N ALA A 53 12.11 -27.67 -38.67
CA ALA A 53 13.08 -27.43 -37.61
C ALA A 53 12.58 -26.24 -36.78
N ALA A 54 12.29 -26.50 -35.50
CA ALA A 54 11.88 -25.46 -34.58
C ALA A 54 12.98 -24.38 -34.60
N LEU A 55 12.61 -23.16 -34.97
CA LEU A 55 13.46 -22.00 -34.78
C LEU A 55 13.82 -21.97 -33.29
N ASP A 56 15.08 -22.22 -32.96
CA ASP A 56 15.67 -22.02 -31.65
C ASP A 56 15.56 -20.52 -31.30
N LEU A 57 14.38 -20.10 -30.84
CA LEU A 57 14.22 -18.83 -30.15
C LEU A 57 15.15 -18.89 -28.94
N PRO A 58 16.03 -17.90 -28.73
CA PRO A 58 16.89 -17.90 -27.56
C PRO A 58 15.99 -18.02 -26.33
N ALA A 59 16.22 -19.04 -25.52
CA ALA A 59 15.49 -19.25 -24.28
C ALA A 59 15.52 -17.92 -23.51
N VAL A 60 14.36 -17.31 -23.34
CA VAL A 60 14.23 -16.10 -22.53
C VAL A 60 14.54 -16.54 -21.12
N THR A 61 15.80 -16.35 -20.69
CA THR A 61 16.22 -16.62 -19.33
C THR A 61 15.51 -15.61 -18.45
N GLU A 62 14.50 -16.04 -17.70
CA GLU A 62 13.87 -15.18 -16.72
C GLU A 62 14.95 -14.66 -15.74
N PRO A 63 14.92 -13.36 -15.41
CA PRO A 63 15.91 -12.79 -14.51
C PRO A 63 15.81 -13.48 -13.13
N PRO A 64 16.94 -13.73 -12.45
CA PRO A 64 16.93 -14.41 -11.17
C PRO A 64 16.14 -13.60 -10.14
N THR A 65 15.19 -14.28 -9.48
CA THR A 65 14.37 -13.72 -8.40
C THR A 65 14.82 -14.26 -7.04
N GLU A 66 14.90 -13.39 -6.03
CA GLU A 66 15.20 -13.75 -4.64
C GLU A 66 14.00 -13.44 -3.75
N ARG A 67 13.69 -14.33 -2.80
CA ARG A 67 12.64 -14.10 -1.81
C ARG A 67 13.18 -13.33 -0.61
N ARG A 68 12.68 -12.11 -0.40
CA ARG A 68 13.08 -11.20 0.68
C ARG A 68 11.90 -10.81 1.57
N TYR A 69 12.20 -10.54 2.84
CA TYR A 69 11.21 -10.09 3.82
C TYR A 69 11.29 -8.58 4.04
N TYR A 70 10.17 -7.89 3.81
CA TYR A 70 9.97 -6.45 3.90
C TYR A 70 9.01 -6.06 5.02
N GLY A 71 8.44 -7.02 5.75
CA GLY A 71 7.50 -6.72 6.83
C GLY A 71 8.11 -5.87 7.94
N TYR A 72 9.44 -5.87 8.09
CA TYR A 72 10.09 -4.96 9.04
C TYR A 72 9.91 -3.47 8.66
N LEU A 73 9.85 -3.12 7.37
CA LEU A 73 9.60 -1.73 6.92
C LEU A 73 8.18 -1.28 7.26
N THR A 74 7.20 -2.18 7.12
CA THR A 74 5.81 -1.88 7.47
C THR A 74 5.66 -1.70 8.97
N LEU A 75 6.32 -2.54 9.79
CA LEU A 75 6.36 -2.41 11.24
C LEU A 75 7.00 -1.09 11.71
N ILE A 76 8.12 -0.68 11.10
CA ILE A 76 8.77 0.61 11.43
C ILE A 76 7.84 1.77 11.07
N ALA A 77 7.21 1.73 9.89
CA ALA A 77 6.28 2.77 9.46
C ALA A 77 5.07 2.88 10.41
N ASP A 78 4.53 1.74 10.86
CA ASP A 78 3.47 1.71 11.86
C ASP A 78 3.92 2.27 13.20
N PHE A 79 5.14 1.95 13.65
CA PHE A 79 5.70 2.50 14.87
C PHE A 79 5.83 4.03 14.81
N VAL A 80 6.31 4.57 13.69
CA VAL A 80 6.43 6.01 13.45
C VAL A 80 5.04 6.69 13.37
N ALA A 81 4.00 5.96 12.97
CA ALA A 81 2.64 6.46 12.92
C ALA A 81 1.90 6.49 14.28
N ILE A 82 2.42 5.84 15.32
CA ILE A 82 1.82 5.84 16.67
C ILE A 82 1.58 7.26 17.22
N PRO A 83 2.56 8.18 17.28
CA PRO A 83 2.33 9.53 17.82
C PRO A 83 1.26 10.30 17.05
N PHE A 84 1.16 10.11 15.73
CA PHE A 84 0.12 10.70 14.90
C PHE A 84 -1.26 10.12 15.22
N THR A 85 -1.33 8.81 15.45
CA THR A 85 -2.56 8.11 15.86
C THR A 85 -3.04 8.58 17.24
N VAL A 86 -2.13 8.70 18.21
CA VAL A 86 -2.44 9.22 19.55
C VAL A 86 -2.92 10.66 19.45
N ARG A 87 -2.25 11.48 18.64
CA ARG A 87 -2.68 12.87 18.40
C ARG A 87 -4.08 12.90 17.77
N TRP A 88 -4.34 12.04 16.78
CA TRP A 88 -5.65 11.94 16.12
C TRP A 88 -6.78 11.49 17.05
N ALA A 89 -6.47 10.74 18.11
CA ALA A 89 -7.42 10.32 19.13
C ALA A 89 -7.87 11.45 20.08
N LEU A 90 -7.14 12.57 20.12
CA LEU A 90 -7.46 13.67 21.03
C LEU A 90 -8.66 14.48 20.51
N PRO A 91 -9.44 15.08 21.43
CA PRO A 91 -10.51 15.99 21.05
C PRO A 91 -9.99 17.14 20.18
N ASP A 92 -10.84 17.62 19.27
CA ASP A 92 -10.60 18.79 18.43
C ASP A 92 -9.39 18.71 17.48
N GLN A 93 -8.80 17.53 17.28
CA GLN A 93 -7.72 17.36 16.31
C GLN A 93 -8.29 17.11 14.90
N PRO A 94 -7.72 17.74 13.85
CA PRO A 94 -8.17 17.51 12.50
C PRO A 94 -7.90 16.07 12.07
N ILE A 95 -8.81 15.52 11.25
CA ILE A 95 -8.73 14.15 10.72
C ILE A 95 -7.43 13.87 9.96
N THR A 96 -6.77 14.92 9.46
CA THR A 96 -5.49 14.86 8.75
C THR A 96 -4.36 14.26 9.60
N TRP A 97 -4.45 14.31 10.94
CA TRP A 97 -3.48 13.64 11.80
C TRP A 97 -3.51 12.11 11.68
N GLY A 98 -4.61 11.52 11.22
CA GLY A 98 -4.69 10.07 10.95
C GLY A 98 -4.02 9.65 9.64
N ALA A 99 -3.72 10.60 8.74
CA ALA A 99 -3.23 10.29 7.40
C ALA A 99 -1.92 9.47 7.40
N PRO A 100 -0.92 9.76 8.25
CA PRO A 100 0.30 8.94 8.31
C PRO A 100 0.01 7.48 8.68
N ALA A 101 -0.91 7.22 9.62
CA ALA A 101 -1.28 5.86 10.04
C ALA A 101 -2.01 5.09 8.94
N VAL A 102 -2.82 5.77 8.13
CA VAL A 102 -3.58 5.14 7.04
C VAL A 102 -2.73 4.96 5.78
N LEU A 103 -1.84 5.91 5.46
CA LEU A 103 -1.20 5.98 4.14
C LEU A 103 0.25 5.49 4.09
N ALA A 104 1.01 5.52 5.20
CA ALA A 104 2.45 5.26 5.15
C ALA A 104 2.80 3.88 4.55
N VAL A 105 2.15 2.82 5.02
CA VAL A 105 2.43 1.45 4.54
C VAL A 105 1.88 1.18 3.14
N PRO A 106 0.66 1.62 2.76
CA PRO A 106 0.23 1.57 1.37
C PRO A 106 1.18 2.26 0.40
N LEU A 107 1.75 3.41 0.79
CA LEU A 107 2.77 4.10 -0.01
C LEU A 107 4.05 3.27 -0.13
N ILE A 108 4.49 2.60 0.95
CA ILE A 108 5.61 1.66 0.88
C ILE A 108 5.30 0.53 -0.12
N HIS A 109 4.09 -0.06 -0.08
CA HIS A 109 3.70 -1.08 -1.07
C HIS A 109 3.70 -0.53 -2.51
N ALA A 110 3.19 0.69 -2.72
CA ALA A 110 3.11 1.32 -4.03
C ALA A 110 4.50 1.64 -4.62
N VAL A 111 5.39 2.24 -3.82
CA VAL A 111 6.77 2.60 -4.23
C VAL A 111 7.59 1.36 -4.60
N HIS A 112 7.27 0.21 -3.99
CA HIS A 112 7.90 -1.06 -4.32
C HIS A 112 7.17 -1.82 -5.44
N GLY A 113 6.37 -1.13 -6.27
CA GLY A 113 5.75 -1.68 -7.47
C GLY A 113 4.59 -2.64 -7.24
N LYS A 114 3.92 -2.58 -6.07
CA LYS A 114 2.81 -3.49 -5.72
C LYS A 114 1.49 -2.74 -5.56
N PRO A 115 0.85 -2.28 -6.65
CA PRO A 115 -0.39 -1.51 -6.57
C PRO A 115 -1.55 -2.32 -5.96
N ALA A 116 -1.67 -3.61 -6.27
CA ALA A 116 -2.72 -4.47 -5.71
C ALA A 116 -2.57 -4.64 -4.18
N THR A 117 -1.35 -4.89 -3.71
CA THR A 117 -1.05 -4.97 -2.27
C THR A 117 -1.22 -3.62 -1.59
N ALA A 118 -0.85 -2.52 -2.25
CA ALA A 118 -1.07 -1.17 -1.73
C ALA A 118 -2.56 -0.88 -1.54
N ALA A 119 -3.39 -1.23 -2.52
CA ALA A 119 -4.84 -1.07 -2.44
C ALA A 119 -5.45 -1.94 -1.33
N ALA A 120 -5.02 -3.20 -1.20
CA ALA A 120 -5.48 -4.09 -0.14
C ALA A 120 -5.09 -3.56 1.26
N SER A 121 -3.83 -3.18 1.45
CA SER A 121 -3.33 -2.58 2.70
C SER A 121 -4.07 -1.29 3.04
N LEU A 122 -4.30 -0.42 2.03
CA LEU A 122 -5.07 0.81 2.21
C LEU A 122 -6.50 0.51 2.65
N GLY A 123 -7.16 -0.47 2.03
CA GLY A 123 -8.52 -0.88 2.39
C GLY A 123 -8.60 -1.38 3.83
N ILE A 124 -7.71 -2.28 4.24
CA ILE A 124 -7.67 -2.83 5.60
C ILE A 124 -7.46 -1.72 6.62
N ARG A 125 -6.51 -0.81 6.35
CA ARG A 125 -6.22 0.33 7.23
C ARG A 125 -7.38 1.31 7.30
N ALA A 126 -7.96 1.70 6.17
CA ALA A 126 -9.08 2.63 6.14
C ALA A 126 -10.28 2.08 6.93
N VAL A 127 -10.58 0.78 6.81
CA VAL A 127 -11.65 0.12 7.56
C VAL A 127 -11.32 0.07 9.05
N ALA A 128 -10.15 -0.45 9.43
CA ALA A 128 -9.77 -0.63 10.83
C ALA A 128 -9.66 0.72 11.58
N TYR A 129 -8.93 1.68 11.00
CA TYR A 129 -8.77 3.00 11.60
C TYR A 129 -10.05 3.83 11.52
N GLY A 130 -10.85 3.69 10.46
CA GLY A 130 -12.16 4.35 10.36
C GLY A 130 -13.13 3.88 11.45
N ALA A 131 -13.19 2.57 11.69
CA ALA A 131 -14.01 1.99 12.77
C ALA A 131 -13.51 2.45 14.16
N ALA A 132 -12.19 2.38 14.39
CA ALA A 132 -11.60 2.84 15.65
C ALA A 132 -11.82 4.34 15.90
N TYR A 133 -11.74 5.16 14.86
CA TYR A 133 -12.03 6.59 14.94
C TYR A 133 -13.50 6.84 15.30
N ALA A 134 -14.45 6.13 14.69
CA ALA A 134 -15.87 6.25 15.02
C ALA A 134 -16.13 5.91 16.50
N ILE A 135 -15.49 4.85 17.02
CA ILE A 135 -15.56 4.48 18.45
C ILE A 135 -14.99 5.60 19.32
N ALA A 136 -13.82 6.15 18.97
CA ALA A 136 -13.20 7.22 19.73
C ALA A 136 -14.04 8.50 19.78
N GLN A 137 -14.72 8.86 18.68
CA GLN A 137 -15.61 10.02 18.64
C GLN A 137 -16.90 9.80 19.47
N ASP A 138 -17.49 8.59 19.43
CA ASP A 138 -18.63 8.26 20.28
C ASP A 138 -18.25 8.30 21.78
N ASP A 139 -17.08 7.75 22.14
CA ASP A 139 -16.55 7.75 23.50
C ASP A 139 -16.28 9.19 24.01
N ALA A 140 -15.65 10.03 23.17
CA ALA A 140 -15.44 11.44 23.47
C ALA A 140 -16.76 12.20 23.68
N ALA A 141 -17.76 11.96 22.83
CA ALA A 141 -19.08 12.59 22.93
C ALA A 141 -19.87 12.13 24.17
N ARG A 142 -19.65 10.90 24.65
CA ARG A 142 -20.21 10.42 25.91
C ARG A 142 -19.53 11.06 27.10
N CYS A 143 -18.21 11.18 27.08
CA CYS A 143 -17.47 11.86 28.15
C CYS A 143 -17.81 13.35 28.24
N ALA A 144 -17.98 14.04 27.11
CA ALA A 144 -18.38 15.44 27.10
C ALA A 144 -19.78 15.71 27.70
N ARG A 145 -20.65 14.69 27.75
CA ARG A 145 -22.01 14.77 28.32
C ARG A 145 -22.09 14.23 29.74
N SER A 146 -20.99 13.73 30.30
CA SER A 146 -20.97 13.12 31.63
C SER A 146 -20.59 14.16 32.68
N ASP A 147 -21.34 14.21 33.78
CA ASP A 147 -20.99 15.00 34.96
C ASP A 147 -19.93 14.32 35.84
N ALA A 148 -19.42 13.15 35.40
CA ALA A 148 -18.38 12.44 36.11
C ALA A 148 -17.06 13.25 36.10
N PHE A 149 -16.51 13.50 37.28
CA PHE A 149 -15.25 14.22 37.48
C PHE A 149 -14.06 13.60 36.71
N PHE A 150 -14.15 12.30 36.38
CA PHE A 150 -13.13 11.59 35.61
C PHE A 150 -13.80 10.74 34.53
N CYS A 151 -13.84 11.28 33.30
CA CYS A 151 -14.19 10.51 32.12
C CYS A 151 -13.01 10.55 31.15
N LEU A 152 -12.28 9.44 31.06
CA LEU A 152 -11.21 9.26 30.09
C LEU A 152 -11.73 8.39 28.94
N PRO A 153 -11.54 8.78 27.67
CA PRO A 153 -11.97 7.99 26.51
C PRO A 153 -11.04 6.80 26.26
N MET A 154 -10.90 5.92 27.26
CA MET A 154 -9.99 4.77 27.23
C MET A 154 -10.41 3.75 26.18
N THR A 155 -11.70 3.68 25.85
CA THR A 155 -12.22 2.77 24.84
C THR A 155 -11.77 3.19 23.45
N GLY A 156 -11.80 4.50 23.15
CA GLY A 156 -11.27 5.05 21.91
C GLY A 156 -9.78 4.78 21.70
N VAL A 157 -8.98 5.00 22.75
CA VAL A 157 -7.53 4.72 22.72
C VAL A 157 -7.26 3.23 22.51
N PHE A 158 -7.97 2.36 23.24
CA PHE A 158 -7.84 0.91 23.07
C PHE A 158 -8.21 0.44 21.66
N ALA A 159 -9.31 0.95 21.09
CA ALA A 159 -9.73 0.63 19.73
C ALA A 159 -8.67 1.01 18.69
N LEU A 160 -8.05 2.18 18.83
CA LEU A 160 -6.97 2.61 17.94
C LEU A 160 -5.71 1.76 18.08
N SER A 161 -5.34 1.36 19.31
CA SER A 161 -4.22 0.44 19.54
C SER A 161 -4.47 -0.94 18.94
N MET A 162 -5.69 -1.47 19.07
CA MET A 162 -6.08 -2.74 18.44
C MET A 162 -6.06 -2.64 16.91
N ALA A 163 -6.58 -1.56 16.34
CA ALA A 163 -6.53 -1.31 14.90
C ALA A 163 -5.09 -1.29 14.39
N ALA A 164 -4.20 -0.55 15.05
CA ALA A 164 -2.79 -0.48 14.69
C ALA A 164 -2.09 -1.84 14.76
N GLY A 165 -2.30 -2.60 15.85
CA GLY A 165 -1.72 -3.94 16.00
C GLY A 165 -2.22 -4.93 14.95
N LEU A 166 -3.53 -4.91 14.67
CA LEU A 166 -4.16 -5.77 13.66
C LEU A 166 -3.61 -5.47 12.27
N THR A 167 -3.61 -4.19 11.85
CA THR A 167 -3.16 -3.81 10.51
C THR A 167 -1.67 -4.08 10.33
N ALA A 168 -0.85 -3.79 11.35
CA ALA A 168 0.58 -4.08 11.33
C ALA A 168 0.86 -5.58 11.22
N GLY A 169 0.14 -6.40 11.98
CA GLY A 169 0.26 -7.86 11.94
C GLY A 169 -0.15 -8.46 10.60
N ILE A 170 -1.27 -7.98 10.03
CA ILE A 170 -1.76 -8.43 8.73
C ILE A 170 -0.80 -8.02 7.61
N ASP A 171 -0.35 -6.76 7.58
CA ASP A 171 0.57 -6.27 6.55
C ASP A 171 1.93 -7.01 6.62
N ALA A 172 2.51 -7.13 7.81
CA ALA A 172 3.79 -7.82 7.99
C ALA A 172 3.68 -9.33 7.67
N GLY A 173 2.60 -9.99 8.12
CA GLY A 173 2.40 -11.41 7.95
C GLY A 173 2.04 -11.82 6.53
N LEU A 174 1.08 -11.13 5.90
CA LEU A 174 0.56 -11.49 4.58
C LEU A 174 1.32 -10.82 3.43
N PHE A 175 1.81 -9.60 3.62
CA PHE A 175 2.41 -8.79 2.56
C PHE A 175 3.91 -8.52 2.74
N GLY A 176 4.50 -9.06 3.82
CA GLY A 176 5.91 -8.90 4.15
C GLY A 176 6.85 -9.69 3.24
N TRP A 177 6.48 -10.88 2.77
CA TRP A 177 7.32 -11.70 1.89
C TRP A 177 7.19 -11.31 0.43
N ARG A 178 8.33 -11.25 -0.29
CA ARG A 178 8.35 -10.85 -1.70
C ARG A 178 9.42 -11.55 -2.50
N ASP A 179 9.07 -11.94 -3.71
CA ASP A 179 10.03 -12.26 -4.75
C ASP A 179 10.42 -10.97 -5.48
N VAL A 180 11.72 -10.72 -5.60
CA VAL A 180 12.29 -9.52 -6.22
C VAL A 180 13.40 -9.91 -7.17
N GLU A 181 13.44 -9.28 -8.34
CA GLU A 181 14.56 -9.40 -9.27
C GLU A 181 15.83 -8.83 -8.61
N VAL A 182 16.92 -9.60 -8.65
CA VAL A 182 18.17 -9.28 -7.93
C VAL A 182 18.74 -7.92 -8.34
N GLU A 183 18.64 -7.54 -9.61
CA GLU A 183 19.16 -6.25 -10.11
C GLU A 183 18.24 -5.07 -9.78
N ARG A 184 16.91 -5.28 -9.84
CA ARG A 184 15.92 -4.25 -9.50
C ARG A 184 15.96 -3.87 -8.02
N TRP A 185 16.43 -4.77 -7.16
CA TRP A 185 16.61 -4.50 -5.75
C TRP A 185 17.59 -3.35 -5.47
N LYS A 186 18.69 -3.24 -6.23
CA LYS A 186 19.74 -2.24 -6.00
C LYS A 186 19.25 -0.80 -6.20
N THR A 187 18.11 -0.62 -6.90
CA THR A 187 17.56 0.69 -7.26
C THR A 187 16.34 1.09 -6.45
N LEU A 188 15.80 0.18 -5.61
CA LEU A 188 14.69 0.51 -4.73
C LEU A 188 15.17 1.39 -3.57
N PRO A 189 14.36 2.37 -3.12
CA PRO A 189 14.69 3.18 -1.94
C PRO A 189 14.65 2.29 -0.70
N VAL A 190 15.80 1.74 -0.32
CA VAL A 190 15.96 0.90 0.85
C VAL A 190 16.24 1.79 2.06
N LEU A 191 15.29 1.91 2.99
CA LEU A 191 15.65 2.23 4.38
C LEU A 191 16.53 1.08 4.88
N PRO A 192 17.70 1.36 5.47
CA PRO A 192 18.77 0.38 5.69
C PRO A 192 18.21 -0.95 6.19
N THR A 193 18.26 -1.97 5.32
CA THR A 193 17.82 -3.33 5.64
C THR A 193 18.69 -3.87 6.75
N VAL A 194 18.09 -4.21 7.90
CA VAL A 194 18.64 -5.27 8.73
C VAL A 194 18.37 -6.56 7.97
N ALA A 195 19.38 -7.07 7.28
CA ALA A 195 19.27 -8.32 6.54
C ALA A 195 19.13 -9.48 7.54
N PHE A 196 17.90 -9.87 7.87
CA PHE A 196 17.65 -11.16 8.50
C PHE A 196 17.71 -12.23 7.40
N GLY A 197 18.91 -12.69 7.09
CA GLY A 197 19.09 -13.91 6.31
C GLY A 197 18.62 -15.15 7.11
N PRO A 198 18.26 -16.25 6.44
CA PRO A 198 17.87 -17.50 7.10
C PRO A 198 19.01 -18.19 7.89
N GLY A 199 20.24 -17.65 7.86
CA GLY A 199 21.31 -17.98 8.79
C GLY A 199 21.45 -16.85 9.81
N GLY A 200 21.15 -17.13 11.08
CA GLY A 200 21.21 -16.15 12.15
C GLY A 200 22.54 -15.40 12.20
N GLY A 201 22.48 -14.08 12.33
CA GLY A 201 23.65 -13.27 12.59
C GLY A 201 23.46 -11.78 12.35
N SER A 202 23.48 -11.04 13.45
CA SER A 202 24.00 -9.66 13.58
C SER A 202 22.95 -8.53 13.69
N PHE A 203 22.54 -8.27 14.93
CA PHE A 203 22.27 -6.91 15.40
C PHE A 203 23.61 -6.14 15.36
N GLY A 204 23.90 -5.46 14.25
CA GLY A 204 25.21 -4.85 14.09
C GLY A 204 25.32 -3.90 12.91
N ALA A 205 24.36 -2.99 12.73
CA ALA A 205 24.53 -1.83 11.84
C ALA A 205 23.61 -0.68 12.27
N LEU A 206 23.62 -0.34 13.56
CA LEU A 206 23.34 1.03 14.02
C LEU A 206 24.72 1.68 14.21
N ALA A 207 25.31 2.19 13.14
CA ALA A 207 26.50 3.02 13.23
C ALA A 207 26.46 4.11 12.15
N SER A 208 26.27 5.33 12.63
CA SER A 208 26.80 6.59 12.08
C SER A 208 26.10 7.20 10.86
N PHE A 209 25.14 8.08 11.15
CA PHE A 209 25.06 9.41 10.54
C PHE A 209 25.05 10.46 11.65
#